data_AF-A0A7X2SZ00-F1
#
_entry.id   AF-A0A7X2SZ00-F1
#
_cell.length_a   1.000
_cell.length_b   1.000
_cell.length_c   1.000
_cell.angle_alpha   90.00
_cell.angle_beta   90.00
_cell.angle_gamma   90.00
#
_symmetry.space_group_name_H-M   'P 1'
#
loop_
_entity.id
_entity.type
_entity.pdbx_description
1 polymer ?
#
loop_
_entity_poly.entity_id
_entity_poly.type
_entity_poly.pdbx_seq_one_letter_code
_entity_poly.pdbx_strand_id
1 'polypeptide(L)'
;RNGQKQNYLARHLILGTGPKAWMPECSQPHRQRLTHSSHYLVNKAELQQKRSITVLGSGQSAAEIYYDLLTDIDRFGYQLNWITRAPRFYPLEYTKLTLEMTSPEWVDYFHALPASTRDELNARHKNLYKGINSSLINDIYDLMYVKQLDGDLNVNLFTHSALTTMRWLPQG
;
A
#
# COMPACT_ATOMS: atom_id res chain seq x y z
N ARG A 1 -25.40 16.22 5.91
CA ARG A 1 -25.20 17.32 6.90
C ARG A 1 -25.68 18.62 6.27
N ASN A 2 -26.52 19.39 6.94
CA ASN A 2 -27.23 20.59 6.44
C ASN A 2 -26.38 21.89 6.44
N GLY A 3 -25.05 21.78 6.54
CA GLY A 3 -24.14 22.94 6.49
C GLY A 3 -24.19 23.91 7.68
N GLN A 4 -24.99 23.63 8.71
CA GLN A 4 -25.13 24.52 9.87
C GLN A 4 -23.88 24.48 10.77
N LYS A 5 -23.41 25.67 11.16
CA LYS A 5 -22.30 25.84 12.11
C LYS A 5 -22.80 25.62 13.54
N GLN A 6 -22.01 24.91 14.34
CA GLN A 6 -22.27 24.68 15.76
C GLN A 6 -20.98 24.93 16.54
N ASN A 7 -21.11 25.50 17.74
CA ASN A 7 -20.00 25.80 18.63
C ASN A 7 -20.10 24.91 19.87
N TYR A 8 -18.97 24.38 20.33
CA TYR A 8 -18.86 23.54 21.52
C TYR A 8 -17.77 24.10 22.43
N LEU A 9 -18.02 24.10 23.73
CA LEU A 9 -17.03 24.47 24.75
C LEU A 9 -16.59 23.20 25.47
N ALA A 10 -15.28 23.03 25.66
CA ALA A 10 -14.71 21.88 26.37
C ALA A 10 -13.42 22.30 27.09
N ARG A 11 -13.09 21.59 28.17
CA ARG A 11 -11.84 21.81 28.93
C ARG A 11 -10.61 21.21 28.24
N HIS A 12 -10.79 20.08 27.57
CA HIS A 12 -9.73 19.36 26.87
C HIS A 12 -10.21 18.88 25.51
N LEU A 13 -9.29 18.80 24.56
CA LEU A 13 -9.54 18.31 23.21
C LEU A 13 -8.54 17.21 22.87
N ILE A 14 -9.04 16.06 22.41
CA ILE A 14 -8.24 14.94 21.92
C ILE A 14 -8.48 14.82 20.42
N LEU A 15 -7.40 14.92 19.63
CA LEU A 15 -7.48 14.93 18.17
C LEU A 15 -7.17 13.54 17.59
N GLY A 16 -8.22 12.75 17.35
CA GLY A 16 -8.16 11.42 16.74
C GLY A 16 -8.67 11.36 15.29
N THR A 17 -8.37 12.37 14.46
CA THR A 17 -8.98 12.51 13.12
C THR A 17 -8.46 11.51 12.08
N GLY A 18 -7.41 10.76 12.40
CA GLY A 18 -6.73 9.85 11.48
C GLY A 18 -5.92 10.56 10.38
N PRO A 19 -5.10 9.81 9.62
CA PRO A 19 -4.36 10.33 8.48
C PRO A 19 -5.26 10.51 7.25
N LYS A 20 -4.83 11.33 6.29
CA LYS A 20 -5.48 11.47 4.98
C LYS A 20 -4.79 10.58 3.94
N ALA A 21 -5.56 10.10 2.97
CA ALA A 21 -5.03 9.44 1.78
C ALA A 21 -3.98 10.31 1.09
N TRP A 22 -2.85 9.70 0.73
CA TRP A 22 -1.72 10.38 0.10
C TRP A 22 -1.48 9.81 -1.30
N MET A 23 -1.18 10.68 -2.26
CA MET A 23 -0.80 10.31 -3.61
C MET A 23 0.50 11.04 -3.99
N PRO A 24 1.39 10.44 -4.79
CA PRO A 24 2.59 11.10 -5.29
C PRO A 24 2.26 12.41 -6.00
N GLU A 25 3.10 13.43 -5.83
CA GLU A 25 2.86 14.77 -6.38
C GLU A 25 2.70 14.77 -7.92
N CYS A 26 3.54 14.01 -8.63
CA CYS A 26 3.45 13.86 -10.09
C CYS A 26 2.13 13.24 -10.58
N SER A 27 1.34 12.65 -9.69
CA SER A 27 0.04 12.03 -10.02
C SER A 27 -1.15 12.96 -9.85
N GLN A 28 -0.99 14.11 -9.20
CA GLN A 28 -2.08 15.05 -8.92
C GLN A 28 -2.85 15.48 -10.19
N PRO A 29 -2.19 15.80 -11.32
CA PRO A 29 -2.91 16.17 -12.56
C PRO A 29 -3.82 15.05 -13.11
N HIS A 30 -3.57 13.80 -12.70
CA HIS A 30 -4.28 12.61 -13.18
C HIS A 30 -5.15 11.96 -12.10
N ARG A 31 -5.38 12.62 -10.97
CA ARG A 31 -6.10 12.06 -9.81
C ARG A 31 -7.46 11.44 -10.14
N GLN A 32 -8.20 12.02 -11.08
CA GLN A 32 -9.52 11.51 -11.50
C GLN A 32 -9.47 10.18 -12.25
N ARG A 33 -8.29 9.80 -12.77
CA ARG A 33 -8.08 8.57 -13.56
C ARG A 33 -7.39 7.47 -12.75
N LEU A 34 -7.08 7.74 -11.48
CA LEU A 34 -6.34 6.86 -10.60
C LEU A 34 -7.23 6.46 -9.42
N THR A 35 -7.13 5.21 -9.01
CA THR A 35 -7.83 4.71 -7.83
C THR A 35 -6.84 4.61 -6.67
N HIS A 36 -7.02 5.44 -5.63
CA HIS A 36 -6.33 5.23 -4.36
C HIS A 36 -6.89 3.98 -3.67
N SER A 37 -6.08 3.25 -2.90
CA SER A 37 -6.48 2.00 -2.24
C SER A 37 -7.76 2.12 -1.40
N SER A 38 -7.98 3.26 -0.75
CA SER A 38 -9.20 3.56 0.01
C SER A 38 -10.50 3.56 -0.81
N HIS A 39 -10.40 3.61 -2.14
CA HIS A 39 -11.52 3.57 -3.08
C HIS A 39 -11.49 2.31 -3.95
N TYR A 40 -10.65 1.33 -3.63
CA TYR A 40 -10.48 0.13 -4.44
C TYR A 40 -11.80 -0.63 -4.66
N LEU A 41 -12.48 -1.01 -3.58
CA LEU A 41 -13.70 -1.83 -3.67
C LEU A 41 -14.80 -1.17 -4.52
N VAL A 42 -14.92 0.16 -4.44
CA VAL A 42 -15.92 0.93 -5.23
C VAL A 42 -15.59 0.88 -6.73
N ASN A 43 -14.30 0.85 -7.08
CA ASN A 43 -13.85 0.90 -8.49
C ASN A 43 -13.41 -0.47 -9.04
N LYS A 44 -13.40 -1.54 -8.23
CA LYS A 44 -12.89 -2.87 -8.62
C LYS A 44 -13.50 -3.36 -9.94
N ALA A 45 -14.83 -3.27 -10.05
CA ALA A 45 -15.54 -3.72 -11.26
C ALA A 45 -15.11 -2.94 -12.51
N GLU A 46 -14.86 -1.64 -12.40
CA GLU A 46 -14.37 -0.83 -13.54
C GLU A 46 -12.90 -1.14 -13.86
N LEU A 47 -12.07 -1.37 -12.83
CA LEU A 47 -10.66 -1.72 -12.99
C LEU A 47 -10.50 -3.05 -13.75
N GLN A 48 -11.29 -4.07 -13.39
CA GLN A 48 -11.25 -5.41 -14.01
C GLN A 48 -11.66 -5.42 -15.49
N GLN A 49 -12.34 -4.37 -15.97
CA GLN A 49 -12.69 -4.20 -17.39
C GLN A 49 -11.52 -3.62 -18.22
N LYS A 50 -10.44 -3.14 -17.58
CA LYS A 50 -9.28 -2.56 -18.28
C LYS A 50 -8.34 -3.67 -18.75
N ARG A 51 -7.67 -3.45 -19.88
CA ARG A 51 -6.69 -4.41 -20.45
C ARG A 51 -5.45 -4.60 -19.58
N SER A 52 -5.08 -3.61 -18.78
CA SER A 52 -3.95 -3.68 -17.87
C SER A 52 -4.23 -2.91 -16.58
N ILE A 53 -3.78 -3.45 -15.46
CA ILE A 53 -3.92 -2.89 -14.12
C ILE A 53 -2.54 -2.87 -13.47
N THR A 54 -2.17 -1.76 -12.83
CA THR A 54 -0.89 -1.63 -12.11
C THR A 54 -1.15 -1.20 -10.68
N VAL A 55 -0.74 -2.03 -9.73
CA VAL A 55 -0.68 -1.71 -8.31
C VAL A 55 0.64 -1.00 -8.03
N LEU A 56 0.57 0.19 -7.43
CA LEU A 56 1.75 0.99 -7.07
C LEU A 56 1.81 1.19 -5.56
N GLY A 57 2.76 0.54 -4.90
CA GLY A 57 2.89 0.56 -3.44
C GLY A 57 3.60 -0.68 -2.89
N SER A 58 4.03 -0.62 -1.63
CA SER A 58 4.85 -1.68 -1.01
C SER A 58 4.21 -2.39 0.18
N GLY A 59 3.16 -1.81 0.76
CA GLY A 59 2.62 -2.28 2.04
C GLY A 59 1.46 -3.26 1.90
N GLN A 60 0.90 -3.64 3.05
CA GLN A 60 -0.22 -4.57 3.16
C GLN A 60 -1.36 -4.31 2.17
N SER A 61 -1.88 -3.07 2.07
CA SER A 61 -2.98 -2.78 1.14
C SER A 61 -2.64 -3.00 -0.33
N ALA A 62 -1.37 -2.81 -0.73
CA ALA A 62 -0.95 -3.09 -2.10
C ALA A 62 -0.95 -4.61 -2.36
N ALA A 63 -0.47 -5.39 -1.39
CA ALA A 63 -0.49 -6.85 -1.47
C ALA A 63 -1.90 -7.43 -1.51
N GLU A 64 -2.81 -6.93 -0.66
CA GLU A 64 -4.21 -7.39 -0.62
C GLU A 64 -4.93 -7.09 -1.94
N ILE A 65 -4.75 -5.88 -2.48
CA ILE A 65 -5.32 -5.52 -3.79
C ILE A 65 -4.71 -6.38 -4.90
N TYR A 66 -3.40 -6.60 -4.88
CA TYR A 66 -2.74 -7.43 -5.88
C TYR A 66 -3.24 -8.88 -5.83
N TYR A 67 -3.35 -9.47 -4.64
CA TYR A 67 -3.87 -10.83 -4.44
C TYR A 67 -5.34 -10.96 -4.90
N ASP A 68 -6.19 -10.00 -4.53
CA ASP A 68 -7.60 -9.99 -4.92
C ASP A 68 -7.79 -9.84 -6.45
N LEU A 69 -6.95 -9.05 -7.12
CA LEU A 69 -6.93 -8.99 -8.59
C LEU A 69 -6.35 -10.27 -9.20
N LEU A 70 -5.23 -10.77 -8.67
CA LEU A 70 -4.60 -12.00 -9.17
C LEU A 70 -5.57 -13.20 -9.15
N THR A 71 -6.47 -13.24 -8.17
CA THR A 71 -7.51 -14.26 -8.04
C THR A 71 -8.41 -14.34 -9.28
N ASP A 72 -8.75 -13.17 -9.86
CA ASP A 72 -9.67 -13.03 -10.99
C ASP A 72 -8.95 -12.84 -12.35
N ILE A 73 -7.62 -13.03 -12.43
CA ILE A 73 -6.83 -12.68 -13.62
C ILE A 73 -7.24 -13.45 -14.88
N ASP A 74 -7.56 -14.73 -14.73
CA ASP A 74 -8.04 -15.65 -15.76
C ASP A 74 -9.46 -15.34 -16.23
N ARG A 75 -10.30 -14.82 -15.33
CA ARG A 75 -11.68 -14.46 -15.63
C ARG A 75 -11.79 -13.25 -16.57
N PHE A 76 -10.88 -12.28 -16.45
CA PHE A 76 -10.97 -11.01 -17.17
C PHE A 76 -9.84 -10.80 -18.19
N GLY A 77 -8.74 -11.56 -18.11
CA GLY A 77 -7.66 -11.55 -19.10
C GLY A 77 -6.83 -10.27 -19.13
N TYR A 78 -6.78 -9.49 -18.05
CA TYR A 78 -5.93 -8.30 -17.96
C TYR A 78 -4.49 -8.64 -17.62
N GLN A 79 -3.56 -7.79 -18.05
CA GLN A 79 -2.21 -7.75 -17.51
C GLN A 79 -2.23 -7.18 -16.09
N LEU A 80 -1.55 -7.82 -15.13
CA LEU A 80 -1.48 -7.34 -13.75
C LEU A 80 -0.04 -7.04 -13.33
N ASN A 81 0.23 -5.78 -13.00
CA ASN A 81 1.57 -5.32 -12.65
C ASN A 81 1.64 -4.85 -11.19
N TRP A 82 2.80 -5.02 -10.56
CA TRP A 82 3.09 -4.48 -9.23
C TRP A 82 4.43 -3.74 -9.23
N ILE A 83 4.38 -2.44 -8.97
CA ILE A 83 5.56 -1.57 -8.90
C ILE A 83 5.75 -1.06 -7.47
N THR A 84 6.96 -1.20 -6.94
CA THR A 84 7.31 -0.71 -5.62
C THR A 84 8.67 -0.02 -5.56
N ARG A 85 8.74 1.07 -4.79
CA ARG A 85 10.02 1.73 -4.43
C ARG A 85 10.80 0.92 -3.40
N ALA A 86 10.13 0.01 -2.69
CA ALA A 86 10.79 -0.86 -1.74
C ALA A 86 11.86 -1.71 -2.44
N PRO A 87 12.95 -2.05 -1.73
CA PRO A 87 13.99 -2.89 -2.30
C PRO A 87 13.48 -4.31 -2.59
N ARG A 88 12.50 -4.77 -1.81
CA ARG A 88 11.89 -6.11 -1.86
C ARG A 88 10.44 -6.03 -1.42
N PHE A 89 9.65 -7.06 -1.70
CA PHE A 89 8.37 -7.31 -1.02
C PHE A 89 8.69 -7.89 0.37
N TYR A 90 8.97 -7.02 1.34
CA TYR A 90 9.45 -7.45 2.65
C TYR A 90 8.28 -7.78 3.60
N PRO A 91 8.40 -8.86 4.38
CA PRO A 91 7.41 -9.20 5.39
C PRO A 91 7.38 -8.17 6.52
N LEU A 92 6.25 -8.12 7.22
CA LEU A 92 6.14 -7.50 8.53
C LEU A 92 6.95 -8.34 9.52
N GLU A 93 7.84 -7.68 10.25
CA GLU A 93 8.68 -8.36 11.24
C GLU A 93 7.82 -8.79 12.44
N TYR A 94 7.68 -10.09 12.64
CA TYR A 94 6.79 -10.66 13.68
C TYR A 94 7.51 -11.66 14.60
N THR A 95 8.84 -11.64 14.59
CA THR A 95 9.64 -12.43 15.53
C THR A 95 9.43 -11.92 16.96
N LYS A 96 9.23 -12.85 17.92
CA LYS A 96 8.79 -12.51 19.30
C LYS A 96 9.68 -11.49 19.99
N LEU A 97 11.00 -11.61 19.86
CA LEU A 97 11.94 -10.64 20.45
C LEU A 97 11.84 -9.25 19.84
N THR A 98 11.46 -9.14 18.57
CA THR A 98 11.25 -7.84 17.92
C THR A 98 9.93 -7.20 18.35
N LEU A 99 8.91 -8.01 18.67
CA LEU A 99 7.63 -7.49 19.18
C LEU A 99 7.77 -6.79 20.54
N GLU A 100 8.79 -7.12 21.33
CA GLU A 100 9.16 -6.38 22.55
C GLU A 100 9.51 -4.91 22.26
N MET A 101 9.77 -4.53 20.99
CA MET A 101 9.94 -3.12 20.59
C MET A 101 8.61 -2.35 20.50
N THR A 102 7.47 -3.04 20.65
CA THR A 102 6.13 -2.40 20.74
C THR A 102 5.66 -2.24 22.19
N SER A 103 6.60 -2.30 23.13
CA SER A 103 6.38 -2.19 24.58
C SER A 103 6.47 -0.73 25.08
N PRO A 104 5.89 -0.42 26.26
CA PRO A 104 6.07 0.88 26.90
C PRO A 104 7.55 1.26 27.12
N GLU A 105 8.38 0.30 27.52
CA GLU A 105 9.81 0.52 27.78
C GLU A 105 10.55 0.98 26.53
N TRP A 106 10.19 0.40 25.37
CA TRP A 106 10.77 0.82 24.10
C TRP A 106 10.29 2.21 23.67
N VAL A 107 9.02 2.56 23.95
CA VAL A 107 8.48 3.90 23.65
C VAL A 107 9.23 4.97 24.46
N ASP A 108 9.47 4.73 25.74
CA ASP A 108 10.22 5.65 26.60
C ASP A 108 11.67 5.82 26.11
N TYR A 109 12.35 4.70 25.81
CA TYR A 109 13.68 4.73 25.20
C TYR A 109 13.71 5.52 23.89
N PHE A 110 12.78 5.21 22.97
CA PHE A 110 12.73 5.87 21.66
C PHE A 110 12.44 7.36 21.79
N HIS A 111 11.58 7.77 22.72
CA HIS A 111 11.27 9.17 22.94
C HIS A 111 12.45 9.96 23.52
N ALA A 112 13.32 9.32 24.30
CA ALA A 112 14.53 9.93 24.85
C ALA A 112 15.65 10.15 23.81
N LEU A 113 15.55 9.56 22.61
CA LEU A 113 16.57 9.70 21.57
C LEU A 113 16.60 11.12 20.95
N PRO A 114 17.77 11.56 20.45
CA PRO A 114 17.86 12.77 19.64
C PRO A 114 16.91 12.72 18.43
N ALA A 115 16.36 13.86 18.04
CA ALA A 115 15.40 13.95 16.94
C ALA A 115 15.93 13.36 15.62
N SER A 116 17.17 13.66 15.26
CA SER A 116 17.82 13.12 14.06
C SER A 116 17.91 11.60 14.08
N THR A 117 18.19 11.01 15.24
CA THR A 117 18.23 9.56 15.42
C THR A 117 16.85 8.95 15.24
N ARG A 118 15.79 9.56 15.80
CA ARG A 118 14.41 9.09 15.62
C ARG A 118 14.00 9.10 14.14
N ASP A 119 14.34 10.15 13.41
CA ASP A 119 14.04 10.27 11.97
C ASP A 119 14.76 9.19 11.14
N GLU A 120 16.04 8.95 11.42
CA GLU A 120 16.82 7.90 10.77
C GLU A 120 16.26 6.49 11.05
N LEU A 121 15.92 6.22 12.32
CA LEU A 121 15.33 4.93 12.72
C LEU A 121 13.96 4.72 12.06
N ASN A 122 13.10 5.74 12.03
CA ASN A 122 11.80 5.68 11.35
C ASN A 122 11.92 5.34 9.85
N ALA A 123 12.98 5.83 9.21
CA ALA A 123 13.27 5.55 7.80
C ALA A 123 13.80 4.12 7.58
N ARG A 124 14.59 3.58 8.52
CA ARG A 124 15.19 2.24 8.45
C ARG A 124 14.24 1.13 8.88
N HIS A 125 13.51 1.30 9.98
CA HIS A 125 12.67 0.26 10.60
C HIS A 125 11.29 0.10 9.96
N LYS A 126 11.19 0.30 8.63
CA LYS A 126 9.93 0.19 7.89
C LYS A 126 9.33 -1.22 7.95
N ASN A 127 10.15 -2.25 8.09
CA ASN A 127 9.70 -3.63 8.26
C ASN A 127 8.90 -3.86 9.55
N LEU A 128 9.06 -3.01 10.58
CA LEU A 128 8.32 -3.16 11.84
C LEU A 128 6.86 -2.69 11.74
N TYR A 129 6.50 -1.88 10.73
CA TYR A 129 5.16 -1.27 10.66
C TYR A 129 4.60 -1.03 9.24
N LYS A 130 5.40 -1.19 8.18
CA LYS A 130 4.99 -1.06 6.77
C LYS A 130 5.21 -2.33 5.94
N GLY A 131 5.44 -3.47 6.59
CA GLY A 131 5.59 -4.76 5.93
C GLY A 131 4.27 -5.34 5.44
N ILE A 132 4.36 -6.39 4.63
CA ILE A 132 3.23 -7.22 4.22
C ILE A 132 3.16 -8.42 5.18
N ASN A 133 1.97 -8.90 5.53
CA ASN A 133 1.86 -10.16 6.25
C ASN A 133 2.61 -11.28 5.50
N SER A 134 3.50 -11.99 6.19
CA SER A 134 4.32 -13.06 5.60
C SER A 134 3.48 -14.16 4.94
N SER A 135 2.30 -14.50 5.48
CA SER A 135 1.42 -15.49 4.87
C SER A 135 0.94 -15.00 3.51
N LEU A 136 0.53 -13.73 3.40
CA LEU A 136 0.03 -13.16 2.15
C LEU A 136 1.10 -13.09 1.06
N ILE A 137 2.37 -12.87 1.41
CA ILE A 137 3.47 -12.97 0.43
C ILE A 137 3.52 -14.38 -0.17
N ASN A 138 3.43 -15.40 0.68
CA ASN A 138 3.44 -16.80 0.25
C ASN A 138 2.18 -17.13 -0.55
N ASP A 139 1.00 -16.69 -0.09
CA ASP A 139 -0.27 -16.91 -0.79
C ASP A 139 -0.25 -16.30 -2.20
N ILE A 140 0.33 -15.10 -2.38
CA ILE A 140 0.53 -14.49 -3.71
C ILE A 140 1.42 -15.38 -4.58
N TYR A 141 2.54 -15.86 -4.04
CA TYR A 141 3.46 -16.73 -4.78
C TYR A 141 2.79 -18.05 -5.20
N ASP A 142 2.11 -18.71 -4.26
CA ASP A 142 1.41 -19.97 -4.49
C ASP A 142 0.27 -19.80 -5.48
N LEU A 143 -0.49 -18.71 -5.41
CA LEU A 143 -1.54 -18.41 -6.38
C LEU A 143 -1.00 -18.14 -7.78
N MET A 144 0.12 -17.40 -7.90
CA MET A 144 0.80 -17.22 -9.18
C MET A 144 1.21 -18.57 -9.78
N TYR A 145 1.78 -19.46 -8.96
CA TYR A 145 2.17 -20.80 -9.38
C TYR A 145 0.96 -21.61 -9.88
N VAL A 146 -0.15 -21.61 -9.14
CA VAL A 146 -1.39 -22.30 -9.54
C VAL A 146 -1.92 -21.76 -10.87
N LYS A 147 -2.02 -20.43 -11.03
CA LYS A 147 -2.54 -19.81 -12.27
C LYS A 147 -1.63 -20.07 -13.48
N GLN A 148 -0.32 -20.21 -13.27
CA GLN A 148 0.63 -20.50 -14.34
C GLN A 148 0.47 -21.92 -14.92
N LEU A 149 -0.20 -22.83 -14.22
CA LEU A 149 -0.47 -24.19 -14.72
C LEU A 149 -1.40 -24.19 -15.95
N ASP A 150 -2.25 -23.17 -16.08
CA ASP A 150 -3.20 -23.03 -17.19
C ASP A 150 -2.60 -22.27 -18.40
N GLY A 151 -1.39 -21.72 -18.27
CA GLY A 151 -0.69 -20.98 -19.31
C GLY A 151 0.17 -19.84 -18.78
N ASP A 152 0.83 -19.11 -19.69
CA ASP A 152 1.69 -17.98 -19.31
C ASP A 152 0.90 -16.87 -18.61
N LEU A 153 1.33 -16.56 -17.39
CA LEU A 153 0.73 -15.53 -16.56
C LEU A 153 1.22 -14.13 -17.01
N ASN A 154 0.30 -13.26 -17.44
CA ASN A 154 0.66 -11.91 -17.88
C ASN A 154 0.81 -10.94 -16.68
N VAL A 155 1.90 -11.11 -15.93
CA VAL A 155 2.24 -10.28 -14.77
C VAL A 155 3.63 -9.68 -14.85
N ASN A 156 3.83 -8.54 -14.18
CA ASN A 156 5.15 -7.94 -14.01
C ASN A 156 5.34 -7.39 -12.60
N LEU A 157 6.44 -7.72 -11.94
CA LEU A 157 6.77 -7.24 -10.60
C LEU A 157 8.10 -6.49 -10.63
N PHE A 158 8.09 -5.23 -10.17
CA PHE A 158 9.27 -4.36 -10.16
C PHE A 158 9.53 -3.82 -8.74
N THR A 159 10.76 -3.98 -8.28
CA THR A 159 11.27 -3.37 -7.04
C THR A 159 12.22 -2.21 -7.35
N HIS A 160 12.68 -1.50 -6.32
CA HIS A 160 13.61 -0.36 -6.47
C HIS A 160 13.14 0.75 -7.44
N SER A 161 11.84 0.84 -7.69
CA SER A 161 11.29 1.67 -8.75
C SER A 161 10.51 2.84 -8.15
N ALA A 162 11.05 4.06 -8.31
CA ALA A 162 10.40 5.29 -7.88
C ALA A 162 9.63 5.93 -9.04
N LEU A 163 8.36 6.27 -8.82
CA LEU A 163 7.57 7.05 -9.78
C LEU A 163 8.05 8.50 -9.78
N THR A 164 8.76 8.90 -10.83
CA THR A 164 9.27 10.27 -11.01
C THR A 164 8.30 11.14 -11.80
N THR A 165 7.69 10.58 -12.86
CA THR A 165 6.73 11.27 -13.71
C THR A 165 5.68 10.29 -14.23
N MET A 166 4.53 10.81 -14.61
CA MET A 166 3.51 10.08 -15.35
C MET A 166 2.82 11.00 -16.34
N ARG A 167 2.37 10.44 -17.46
CA ARG A 167 1.60 11.15 -18.47
C ARG A 167 0.53 10.24 -19.03
N TRP A 168 -0.64 10.82 -19.33
CA TRP A 168 -1.68 10.13 -20.07
C TRP A 168 -1.43 10.30 -21.57
N LEU A 169 -1.40 9.20 -22.32
CA LEU A 169 -1.27 9.26 -23.77
C LEU A 169 -2.66 9.46 -24.39
N PRO A 170 -2.80 10.28 -25.46
CA PRO A 170 -4.01 10.29 -26.26
C PRO A 170 -4.31 8.86 -26.69
N GLN A 171 -5.58 8.45 -26.61
CA GLN A 171 -6.00 7.16 -27.15
C GLN A 171 -5.59 7.11 -28.62
N GLY A 172 -4.84 6.08 -28.99
CA GLY A 172 -4.84 5.58 -30.36
C GLY A 172 -6.16 4.89 -30.64
#